data_AF-A0A1F6G724-F1
#
_entry.id   AF-A0A1F6G724-F1
#
_cell.length_a   1.000
_cell.length_b   1.000
_cell.length_c   1.000
_cell.angle_alpha   90.00
_cell.angle_beta   90.00
_cell.angle_gamma   90.00
#
_symmetry.space_group_name_H-M   'P 1'
#
loop_
_entity.id
_entity.type
_entity.pdbx_description
1 polymer ?
#
loop_
_entity_poly.entity_id
_entity_poly.type
_entity_poly.pdbx_seq_one_letter_code
_entity_poly.pdbx_strand_id
1 'polypeptide(L)'
;MLALLLLLAAPAWAGTRLADNGNQTVTDLATGLVWDQRETALTTWEAALAYCEALNHGSQTDWRLPNRNELETLVDETRTAVPALDRTYFPSGQANLYWSSTSYPVTSTQAFYLDFSYGNLGTSTKSNALYVRCVR
;
A
#
# COMPACT_ATOMS: atom_id res chain seq x y z
N MET A 1 -17.09 -20.30 45.65
CA MET A 1 -16.48 -20.43 44.30
C MET A 1 -17.13 -19.37 43.42
N LEU A 2 -16.59 -18.15 43.44
CA LEU A 2 -17.07 -17.04 42.62
C LEU A 2 -16.13 -16.95 41.42
N ALA A 3 -16.58 -17.43 40.26
CA ALA A 3 -15.87 -17.23 39.01
C ALA A 3 -16.04 -15.76 38.61
N LEU A 4 -14.98 -14.97 38.78
CA LEU A 4 -14.87 -13.62 38.26
C LEU A 4 -14.84 -13.72 36.73
N LEU A 5 -15.96 -13.41 36.08
CA LEU A 5 -16.04 -13.31 34.63
C LEU A 5 -15.21 -12.08 34.20
N LEU A 6 -13.96 -12.29 33.80
CA LEU A 6 -13.21 -11.28 33.06
C LEU A 6 -13.94 -11.08 31.73
N LEU A 7 -14.68 -9.98 31.60
CA LEU A 7 -15.04 -9.43 30.30
C LEU A 7 -13.74 -8.98 29.63
N LEU A 8 -13.13 -9.86 28.84
CA LEU A 8 -12.15 -9.43 27.84
C LEU A 8 -12.91 -8.54 26.86
N ALA A 9 -12.78 -7.22 26.99
CA ALA A 9 -13.12 -6.33 25.89
C ALA A 9 -12.28 -6.78 24.69
N ALA A 10 -12.94 -7.10 23.58
CA ALA A 10 -12.23 -7.33 22.33
C ALA A 10 -11.35 -6.09 22.06
N PRO A 11 -10.07 -6.26 21.66
CA PRO A 11 -9.26 -5.12 21.27
C PRO A 11 -10.00 -4.37 20.15
N ALA A 12 -9.84 -3.05 20.08
CA ALA A 12 -10.53 -2.16 19.14
C ALA A 12 -10.27 -2.46 17.64
N TRP A 13 -9.57 -3.56 17.34
CA TRP A 13 -9.22 -4.05 16.01
C TRP A 13 -10.09 -5.22 15.54
N ALA A 14 -11.01 -5.71 16.36
CA ALA A 14 -12.01 -6.70 15.92
C ALA A 14 -13.02 -6.03 14.98
N GLY A 15 -12.65 -5.85 13.70
CA GLY A 15 -13.53 -5.34 12.65
C GLY A 15 -12.87 -4.56 11.51
N THR A 16 -11.59 -4.20 11.59
CA THR A 16 -10.92 -3.40 10.56
C THR A 16 -9.95 -4.24 9.73
N ARG A 17 -10.02 -4.12 8.40
CA ARG A 17 -9.13 -4.83 7.48
C ARG A 17 -7.66 -4.39 7.63
N LEU A 18 -7.44 -3.11 7.88
CA LEU A 18 -6.12 -2.51 8.06
C LEU A 18 -5.85 -2.31 9.55
N ALA A 19 -4.60 -2.50 9.95
CA ALA A 19 -4.10 -2.28 11.31
C ALA A 19 -2.84 -1.42 11.27
N ASP A 20 -2.87 -0.25 11.92
CA ASP A 20 -1.69 0.59 12.09
C ASP A 20 -0.77 -0.02 13.16
N ASN A 21 0.51 -0.22 12.81
CA ASN A 21 1.51 -0.81 13.69
C ASN A 21 2.20 0.22 14.60
N GLY A 22 1.89 1.52 14.47
CA GLY A 22 2.48 2.60 15.27
C GLY A 22 3.96 2.88 14.96
N ASN A 23 4.47 2.33 13.85
CA ASN A 23 5.89 2.39 13.46
C ASN A 23 6.05 2.80 11.98
N GLN A 24 5.11 3.59 11.46
CA GLN A 24 5.04 4.01 10.06
C GLN A 24 4.71 2.87 9.09
N THR A 25 4.11 1.78 9.57
CA THR A 25 3.65 0.68 8.72
C THR A 25 2.22 0.27 9.05
N VAL A 26 1.52 -0.27 8.05
CA VAL A 26 0.14 -0.77 8.17
C VAL A 26 0.10 -2.22 7.74
N THR A 27 -0.50 -3.07 8.54
CA THR A 27 -0.76 -4.47 8.20
C THR A 27 -2.13 -4.61 7.56
N ASP A 28 -2.21 -5.22 6.38
CA ASP A 28 -3.48 -5.68 5.79
C ASP A 28 -3.77 -7.10 6.30
N LEU A 29 -4.71 -7.21 7.24
CA LEU A 29 -5.04 -8.48 7.90
C LEU A 29 -5.66 -9.52 6.96
N ALA A 30 -6.16 -9.11 5.79
CA ALA A 30 -6.71 -10.03 4.80
C ALA A 30 -5.63 -10.72 3.97
N THR A 31 -4.52 -10.03 3.70
CA THR A 31 -3.43 -10.52 2.82
C THR A 31 -2.17 -10.90 3.60
N GLY A 32 -2.01 -10.41 4.82
CA GLY A 32 -0.80 -10.54 5.63
C GLY A 32 0.33 -9.59 5.21
N LEU A 33 0.10 -8.73 4.21
CA LEU A 33 1.08 -7.78 3.71
C LEU A 33 1.25 -6.60 4.67
N VAL A 34 2.49 -6.10 4.75
CA VAL A 34 2.81 -4.89 5.52
C VAL A 34 3.22 -3.77 4.56
N TRP A 35 2.57 -2.62 4.70
CA TRP A 35 2.69 -1.47 3.83
C TRP A 35 3.43 -0.33 4.53
N ASP A 36 4.35 0.35 3.82
CA ASP A 36 4.90 1.63 4.31
C ASP A 36 3.80 2.68 4.27
N GLN A 37 3.64 3.46 5.35
CA GLN A 37 2.66 4.55 5.41
C GLN A 37 3.13 5.80 4.67
N ARG A 38 4.45 5.98 4.54
CA ARG A 38 5.05 7.21 4.03
C ARG A 38 4.87 7.35 2.52
N GLU A 39 4.98 8.60 2.08
CA GLU A 39 5.05 8.96 0.67
C GLU A 39 6.48 9.27 0.28
N THR A 40 6.79 9.02 -0.99
CA THR A 40 8.09 9.32 -1.58
C THR A 40 7.99 10.53 -2.50
N ALA A 41 9.16 11.03 -2.93
CA ALA A 41 9.19 11.84 -4.15
C ALA A 41 8.75 10.98 -5.35
N LEU A 42 8.19 11.62 -6.37
CA LEU A 42 7.88 10.99 -7.65
C LEU A 42 9.16 10.42 -8.26
N THR A 43 9.09 9.21 -8.78
CA THR A 43 10.27 8.52 -9.33
C THR A 43 9.93 7.63 -10.51
N THR A 44 10.94 7.31 -11.32
CA THR A 44 10.79 6.39 -12.46
C THR A 44 10.59 4.96 -11.98
N TRP A 45 10.09 4.08 -12.84
CA TRP A 45 9.75 2.72 -12.47
C TRP A 45 10.96 1.93 -11.95
N GLU A 46 12.11 2.01 -12.64
CA GLU A 46 13.35 1.36 -12.18
C GLU A 46 13.83 1.92 -10.84
N ALA A 47 13.71 3.23 -10.63
CA ALA A 47 14.09 3.85 -9.37
C ALA A 47 13.10 3.55 -8.24
N ALA A 48 11.82 3.29 -8.54
CA ALA A 48 10.82 2.83 -7.58
C ALA A 48 11.14 1.42 -7.06
N LEU A 49 11.52 0.50 -7.96
CA LEU A 49 12.00 -0.84 -7.59
C LEU A 49 13.19 -0.74 -6.65
N ALA A 50 14.23 -0.01 -7.06
CA ALA A 50 15.44 0.16 -6.27
C ALA A 50 15.17 0.87 -4.92
N TYR A 51 14.26 1.86 -4.91
CA TYR A 51 13.88 2.55 -3.68
C TYR A 51 13.27 1.59 -2.66
N CYS A 52 12.30 0.76 -3.08
CA CYS A 52 11.67 -0.18 -2.16
C CYS A 52 12.64 -1.26 -1.68
N GLU A 53 13.50 -1.80 -2.55
CA GLU A 53 14.51 -2.79 -2.15
C GLU A 53 15.56 -2.22 -1.19
N ALA A 54 15.87 -0.93 -1.29
CA ALA A 54 16.78 -0.23 -0.39
C ALA A 54 16.11 0.26 0.91
N LEU A 55 14.79 0.14 1.02
CA LEU A 55 14.03 0.64 2.17
C LEU A 55 14.41 -0.17 3.41
N ASN A 56 14.81 0.54 4.46
CA ASN A 56 15.14 -0.07 5.74
C ASN A 56 14.31 0.56 6.86
N HIS A 57 13.40 -0.24 7.41
CA HIS A 57 12.67 0.08 8.64
C HIS A 57 13.25 -0.75 9.80
N GLY A 58 14.33 -0.25 10.40
CA GLY A 58 15.00 -0.92 11.52
C GLY A 58 15.70 -2.23 11.08
N SER A 59 15.05 -3.37 11.30
CA SER A 59 15.54 -4.70 10.91
C SER A 59 14.76 -5.34 9.76
N GLN A 60 13.82 -4.60 9.16
CA GLN A 60 12.98 -5.08 8.05
C GLN A 60 13.57 -4.59 6.72
N THR A 61 14.05 -5.52 5.90
CA THR A 61 14.83 -5.26 4.67
C THR A 61 14.27 -6.00 3.44
N ASP A 62 13.13 -6.65 3.58
CA ASP A 62 12.42 -7.43 2.56
C ASP A 62 11.34 -6.61 1.85
N TRP A 63 11.48 -5.29 1.87
CA TRP A 63 10.61 -4.35 1.18
C TRP A 63 10.78 -4.45 -0.34
N ARG A 64 9.67 -4.29 -1.05
CA ARG A 64 9.60 -4.34 -2.50
C ARG A 64 8.48 -3.46 -3.02
N LEU A 65 8.54 -3.17 -4.31
CA LEU A 65 7.42 -2.54 -4.99
C LEU A 65 6.28 -3.59 -5.17
N PRO A 66 5.04 -3.29 -4.76
CA PRO A 66 3.91 -4.21 -4.86
C PRO A 66 3.62 -4.55 -6.31
N ASN A 67 3.15 -5.77 -6.57
CA ASN A 67 2.60 -6.09 -7.88
C ASN A 67 1.20 -5.46 -8.03
N ARG A 68 0.63 -5.50 -9.24
CA ARG A 68 -0.63 -4.78 -9.52
C ARG A 68 -1.79 -5.29 -8.68
N ASN A 69 -1.86 -6.60 -8.45
CA ASN A 69 -2.96 -7.22 -7.70
C ASN A 69 -2.87 -6.84 -6.22
N GLU A 70 -1.66 -6.77 -5.66
CA GLU A 70 -1.44 -6.32 -4.29
C GLU A 70 -1.83 -4.85 -4.12
N LEU A 71 -1.42 -3.99 -5.06
CA LEU A 71 -1.73 -2.57 -4.99
C LEU A 71 -3.24 -2.32 -5.09
N GLU A 72 -3.95 -3.06 -5.95
CA GLU A 72 -5.41 -3.04 -6.05
C GLU A 72 -6.10 -3.39 -4.72
N THR A 73 -5.48 -4.23 -3.87
CA THR A 73 -6.13 -4.56 -2.60
C THR A 73 -6.26 -3.35 -1.69
N LEU A 74 -5.45 -2.29 -1.85
CA LEU A 74 -5.59 -1.07 -1.07
C LEU A 74 -6.77 -0.19 -1.48
N VAL A 75 -7.40 -0.48 -2.63
CA VAL A 75 -8.60 0.24 -3.07
C VAL A 75 -9.76 -0.10 -2.14
N ASP A 76 -10.41 0.94 -1.64
CA ASP A 76 -11.67 0.83 -0.92
C ASP A 76 -12.82 1.20 -1.85
N GLU A 77 -13.41 0.20 -2.50
CA GLU A 77 -14.51 0.38 -3.46
C GLU A 77 -15.78 0.94 -2.82
N THR A 78 -15.91 0.88 -1.50
CA THR A 78 -17.06 1.44 -0.78
C THR A 78 -16.93 2.94 -0.54
N ARG A 79 -15.71 3.48 -0.71
CA ARG A 79 -15.40 4.88 -0.47
C ARG A 79 -15.80 5.73 -1.67
N THR A 80 -16.71 6.67 -1.43
CA THR A 80 -17.14 7.69 -2.42
C THR A 80 -16.29 8.95 -2.37
N ALA A 81 -15.41 9.08 -1.37
CA ALA A 81 -14.48 10.19 -1.21
C ALA A 81 -13.15 9.91 -1.94
N VAL A 82 -12.53 10.97 -2.48
CA VAL A 82 -11.22 10.90 -3.11
C VAL A 82 -10.13 11.16 -2.07
N PRO A 83 -9.05 10.35 -2.01
CA PRO A 83 -8.73 9.20 -2.86
C PRO A 83 -9.52 7.93 -2.49
N ALA A 84 -9.56 6.98 -3.42
CA ALA A 84 -9.97 5.59 -3.22
C ALA A 84 -8.94 4.80 -2.38
N LEU A 85 -8.45 5.40 -1.30
CA LEU A 85 -7.44 4.90 -0.37
C LEU A 85 -7.81 5.35 1.05
N ASP A 86 -7.65 4.47 2.03
CA ASP A 86 -7.99 4.82 3.42
C ASP A 86 -6.96 5.74 4.05
N ARG A 87 -7.22 7.05 4.03
CA ARG A 87 -6.36 8.06 4.63
C ARG A 87 -6.31 8.01 6.16
N THR A 88 -7.13 7.21 6.82
CA THR A 88 -6.95 6.91 8.25
C THR A 88 -5.66 6.12 8.46
N TYR A 89 -5.36 5.20 7.55
CA TYR A 89 -4.17 4.35 7.59
C TYR A 89 -3.02 4.90 6.72
N PHE A 90 -3.34 5.67 5.68
CA PHE A 90 -2.39 6.28 4.76
C PHE A 90 -2.57 7.80 4.70
N PRO A 91 -2.25 8.54 5.78
CA PRO A 91 -2.62 9.95 5.93
C PRO A 91 -2.02 10.86 4.84
N SER A 92 -0.84 10.53 4.34
CA SER A 92 -0.18 11.26 3.26
C SER A 92 -0.56 10.79 1.86
N GLY A 93 -1.41 9.76 1.74
CA GLY A 93 -1.82 9.13 0.49
C GLY A 93 -2.39 10.13 -0.52
N GLN A 94 -1.83 10.17 -1.73
CA GLN A 94 -2.21 11.09 -2.79
C GLN A 94 -3.28 10.47 -3.71
N ALA A 95 -4.20 11.30 -4.20
CA ALA A 95 -5.11 10.94 -5.28
C ALA A 95 -4.35 11.06 -6.61
N ASN A 96 -3.53 10.05 -6.90
CA ASN A 96 -2.62 10.06 -8.04
C ASN A 96 -2.20 8.63 -8.42
N LEU A 97 -1.29 8.53 -9.39
CA LEU A 97 -0.79 7.28 -9.93
C LEU A 97 0.36 6.72 -9.08
N TYR A 98 0.28 5.43 -8.77
CA TYR A 98 1.28 4.70 -8.01
C TYR A 98 1.81 3.52 -8.81
N TRP A 99 3.13 3.40 -8.88
CA TRP A 99 3.78 2.31 -9.61
C TRP A 99 3.46 0.94 -9.00
N SER A 100 3.28 -0.04 -9.87
CA SER A 100 3.35 -1.47 -9.56
C SER A 100 4.62 -2.08 -10.17
N SER A 101 5.17 -3.13 -9.56
CA SER A 101 6.28 -3.92 -10.11
C SER A 101 5.90 -4.78 -11.32
N THR A 102 4.63 -4.75 -11.74
CA THR A 102 4.16 -5.53 -12.89
C THR A 102 4.45 -4.79 -14.19
N SER A 103 5.37 -5.31 -15.01
CA SER A 103 5.61 -4.80 -16.37
C SER A 103 4.42 -5.08 -17.29
N TYR A 104 4.15 -4.20 -18.25
CA TYR A 104 3.11 -4.44 -19.25
C TYR A 104 3.60 -5.47 -20.29
N PRO A 105 2.89 -6.58 -20.54
CA PRO A 105 3.41 -7.68 -21.35
C PRO A 105 3.51 -7.36 -22.85
N VAL A 106 2.73 -6.39 -23.35
CA VAL A 106 2.70 -6.05 -24.79
C VAL A 106 3.78 -5.04 -25.16
N THR A 107 4.14 -4.15 -24.23
CA THR A 107 5.12 -3.07 -24.47
C THR A 107 6.06 -2.98 -23.29
N SER A 108 7.29 -3.47 -23.45
CA SER A 108 8.29 -3.60 -22.38
C SER A 108 8.73 -2.27 -21.74
N THR A 109 8.53 -1.16 -22.45
CA THR A 109 8.78 0.20 -21.95
C THR A 109 7.68 0.71 -21.01
N GLN A 110 6.61 -0.05 -20.80
CA GLN A 110 5.51 0.30 -19.91
C GLN A 110 5.39 -0.64 -18.72
N ALA A 111 4.83 -0.12 -17.63
CA ALA A 111 4.44 -0.89 -16.44
C ALA A 111 3.04 -0.48 -15.98
N PHE A 112 2.40 -1.34 -15.20
CA PHE A 112 1.12 -1.05 -14.59
C PHE A 112 1.28 -0.01 -13.47
N TYR A 113 0.26 0.83 -13.32
CA TYR A 113 0.05 1.67 -12.15
C TYR A 113 -1.37 1.50 -11.62
N LEU A 114 -1.62 1.88 -10.37
CA LEU A 114 -2.95 2.12 -9.84
C LEU A 114 -3.17 3.62 -9.63
N ASP A 115 -4.29 4.15 -10.11
CA ASP A 115 -4.72 5.52 -9.85
C ASP A 115 -5.60 5.56 -8.60
N PHE A 116 -5.08 6.04 -7.47
CA PHE A 116 -5.87 6.20 -6.25
C PHE A 116 -6.87 7.35 -6.31
N SER A 117 -6.93 8.13 -7.38
CA SER A 117 -8.02 9.10 -7.56
C SER A 117 -9.37 8.40 -7.62
N TYR A 118 -9.44 7.24 -8.30
CA TYR A 118 -10.68 6.50 -8.53
C TYR A 118 -10.56 4.97 -8.38
N GLY A 119 -9.37 4.45 -8.09
CA GLY A 119 -9.14 3.01 -7.87
C GLY A 119 -8.99 2.18 -9.15
N ASN A 120 -8.54 2.78 -10.26
CA ASN A 120 -8.42 2.09 -11.54
C ASN A 120 -6.98 1.78 -11.94
N LEU A 121 -6.76 0.63 -12.56
CA LEU A 121 -5.48 0.30 -13.18
C LEU A 121 -5.29 1.00 -14.53
N GLY A 122 -4.04 1.25 -14.86
CA GLY A 122 -3.61 1.69 -16.18
C GLY A 122 -2.16 1.30 -16.45
N THR A 123 -1.60 1.78 -17.56
CA THR A 123 -0.18 1.63 -17.88
C THR A 123 0.47 2.96 -18.18
N SER A 124 1.74 3.10 -17.82
CA SER A 124 2.54 4.29 -18.07
C SER A 124 3.94 3.89 -18.54
N THR A 125 4.59 4.77 -19.31
CA THR A 125 5.99 4.60 -19.71
C THR A 125 6.88 4.62 -18.47
N LYS A 126 7.80 3.66 -18.35
CA LYS A 126 8.67 3.47 -17.17
C LYS A 126 9.54 4.70 -16.84
N SER A 127 9.81 5.56 -17.82
CA SER A 127 10.53 6.83 -17.64
C SER A 127 9.69 7.95 -17.01
N ASN A 128 8.38 7.79 -16.85
CA ASN A 128 7.53 8.76 -16.16
C ASN A 128 7.73 8.68 -14.65
N ALA A 129 7.55 9.81 -13.96
CA ALA A 129 7.70 9.88 -12.51
C ALA A 129 6.33 9.74 -11.81
N LEU A 130 6.10 8.62 -11.11
CA LEU A 130 4.87 8.34 -10.36
C LEU A 130 5.18 8.11 -8.86
N TYR A 131 4.14 8.04 -8.03
CA TYR A 131 4.28 7.75 -6.60
C TYR A 131 4.63 6.28 -6.34
N VAL A 132 5.14 6.01 -5.13
CA VAL A 132 5.57 4.68 -4.69
C VAL A 132 4.99 4.41 -3.32
N ARG A 133 4.49 3.18 -3.14
CA ARG A 133 4.15 2.64 -1.83
C ARG A 133 4.74 1.24 -1.74
N CYS A 134 5.72 1.07 -0.86
CA CYS A 134 6.40 -0.21 -0.70
C CYS A 134 5.59 -1.17 0.16
N VAL A 135 5.78 -2.45 -0.10
CA VAL A 135 5.13 -3.56 0.61
C VAL A 135 6.17 -4.61 0.98
N ARG A 136 5.88 -5.43 1.99
CA ARG A 136 6.56 -6.69 2.28
C ARG A 136 5.55 -7.79 2.59
#